data_AF-A0A813G1C9-F1
#
_entry.id   AF-A0A813G1C9-F1
#
_cell.length_a   1.000
_cell.length_b   1.000
_cell.length_c   1.000
_cell.angle_alpha   90.00
_cell.angle_beta   90.00
_cell.angle_gamma   90.00
#
_symmetry.space_group_name_H-M   'P 1'
#
loop_
_entity.id
_entity.type
_entity.pdbx_description
1 polymer ?
#
loop_
_entity_poly.entity_id
_entity_poly.type
_entity_poly.pdbx_seq_one_letter_code
_entity_poly.pdbx_strand_id
1 'polypeptide(L)'
;MWKASPRRLRPRRAFLANDASEALLSKFAATPLSLATSRRCFFFKRKPRGALLGIEGLETPRDFPRLAAAAVQDARQELLGVEKRPALELVSALDNASNSLCRIADAAELCRNVHPSQDFVASASDAVQAVAGYMGEVNLDAEVYQGMRRAEESSDFANIPLEARTVLHHMRVSMEHEGIHLPESEKVECLQLLEKEQQLSFDIIQRQ
;
A
#
# COMPACT_ATOMS: atom_id res chain seq x y z
N MET A 1 32.16 -27.24 -12.76
CA MET A 1 32.75 -27.25 -14.12
C MET A 1 31.65 -26.95 -15.13
N TRP A 2 31.37 -25.66 -15.38
CA TRP A 2 30.50 -25.19 -16.47
C TRP A 2 31.25 -24.03 -17.14
N LYS A 3 31.60 -24.19 -18.43
CA LYS A 3 32.27 -23.15 -19.23
C LYS A 3 31.22 -22.48 -20.11
N ALA A 4 31.01 -21.18 -19.93
CA ALA A 4 30.19 -20.35 -20.81
C ALA A 4 31.01 -19.86 -22.02
N SER A 5 30.48 -20.05 -23.23
CA SER A 5 31.06 -19.49 -24.47
C SER A 5 30.60 -18.04 -24.70
N PRO A 6 31.48 -17.13 -25.14
CA PRO A 6 31.11 -15.74 -25.41
C PRO A 6 30.43 -15.58 -26.78
N ARG A 7 29.28 -14.88 -26.80
CA ARG A 7 28.60 -14.45 -28.03
C ARG A 7 29.31 -13.22 -28.63
N ARG A 8 29.61 -13.28 -29.93
CA ARG A 8 30.21 -12.18 -30.70
C ARG A 8 29.17 -11.09 -30.99
N LEU A 9 29.51 -9.83 -30.67
CA LEU A 9 28.77 -8.64 -31.07
C LEU A 9 29.06 -8.30 -32.54
N ARG A 10 28.03 -7.95 -33.31
CA ARG A 10 28.17 -7.45 -34.70
C ARG A 10 28.27 -5.92 -34.69
N PRO A 11 29.10 -5.30 -35.55
CA PRO A 11 29.27 -3.85 -35.59
C PRO A 11 28.10 -3.15 -36.29
N ARG A 12 27.72 -1.97 -35.76
CA ARG A 12 26.78 -1.02 -36.38
C ARG A 12 27.44 -0.34 -37.59
N ARG A 13 26.74 -0.30 -38.74
CA ARG A 13 27.14 0.51 -39.90
C ARG A 13 26.88 1.99 -39.62
N ALA A 14 27.89 2.81 -39.90
CA ALA A 14 27.78 4.27 -39.94
C ALA A 14 26.98 4.71 -41.18
N PHE A 15 26.08 5.67 -41.00
CA PHE A 15 25.43 6.39 -42.10
C PHE A 15 26.15 7.72 -42.29
N LEU A 16 26.64 7.95 -43.50
CA LEU A 16 27.32 9.17 -43.92
C LEU A 16 26.30 10.28 -44.19
N ALA A 17 26.61 11.47 -43.68
CA ALA A 17 25.99 12.73 -44.04
C ALA A 17 26.34 13.09 -45.50
N ASN A 18 25.40 13.72 -46.21
CA ASN A 18 25.71 14.51 -47.39
C ASN A 18 24.85 15.78 -47.37
N ASP A 19 25.56 16.90 -47.33
CA ASP A 19 25.06 18.26 -47.53
C ASP A 19 24.70 18.49 -49.00
N ALA A 20 23.58 19.18 -49.22
CA ALA A 20 23.37 19.99 -50.43
C ALA A 20 22.41 21.14 -50.06
N SER A 21 23.03 22.30 -49.87
CA SER A 21 22.41 23.59 -49.60
C SER A 21 21.78 24.21 -50.84
N GLU A 22 20.81 25.10 -50.59
CA GLU A 22 20.49 26.29 -51.40
C GLU A 22 20.09 26.12 -52.86
N ALA A 23 18.77 26.06 -53.10
CA ALA A 23 18.14 26.90 -54.13
C ALA A 23 16.60 26.86 -53.95
N LEU A 24 15.94 27.96 -54.31
CA LEU A 24 14.48 28.12 -54.45
C LEU A 24 13.73 28.68 -53.23
N LEU A 25 14.30 29.73 -52.62
CA LEU A 25 13.50 30.86 -52.17
C LEU A 25 13.04 31.68 -53.39
N SER A 26 11.78 31.52 -53.79
CA SER A 26 10.87 32.61 -54.19
C SER A 26 9.83 32.08 -55.16
N LYS A 27 8.65 32.71 -55.09
CA LYS A 27 7.40 32.42 -55.81
C LYS A 27 6.56 31.40 -55.07
N PHE A 28 5.73 31.87 -54.14
CA PHE A 28 4.28 31.87 -54.31
C PHE A 28 3.67 32.89 -53.35
N ALA A 29 2.90 33.80 -53.93
CA ALA A 29 2.30 34.95 -53.28
C ALA A 29 1.21 34.54 -52.27
N ALA A 30 1.12 35.31 -51.19
CA ALA A 30 0.14 35.15 -50.13
C ALA A 30 -1.30 35.29 -50.64
N THR A 31 -2.13 34.29 -50.35
CA THR A 31 -3.59 34.38 -50.36
C THR A 31 -4.05 34.12 -48.92
N PRO A 32 -4.84 35.00 -48.28
CA PRO A 32 -5.27 34.75 -46.92
C PRO A 32 -6.36 33.68 -46.91
N LEU A 33 -5.99 32.43 -46.63
CA LEU A 33 -6.95 31.41 -46.19
C LEU A 33 -7.41 31.76 -44.78
N SER A 34 -8.70 32.05 -44.65
CA SER A 34 -9.40 32.12 -43.37
C SER A 34 -9.25 30.77 -42.64
N LEU A 35 -8.31 30.70 -41.70
CA LEU A 35 -8.21 29.60 -40.75
C LEU A 35 -9.22 29.86 -39.63
N ALA A 36 -10.48 29.50 -39.91
CA ALA A 36 -11.43 29.20 -38.86
C ALA A 36 -10.84 28.04 -38.05
N THR A 37 -10.12 28.35 -36.98
CA THR A 37 -9.59 27.37 -36.05
C THR A 37 -10.77 26.77 -35.30
N SER A 38 -11.38 25.75 -35.89
CA SER A 38 -12.30 24.86 -35.20
C SER A 38 -11.47 24.16 -34.13
N ARG A 39 -11.45 24.76 -32.93
CA ARG A 39 -11.07 24.05 -31.71
C ARG A 39 -12.09 22.93 -31.54
N ARG A 40 -11.84 21.78 -32.15
CA ARG A 40 -12.46 20.53 -31.74
C ARG A 40 -11.97 20.26 -30.33
N CYS A 41 -12.71 20.80 -29.35
CA CYS A 41 -12.60 20.33 -27.99
C CYS A 41 -13.08 18.88 -28.05
N PHE A 42 -12.14 17.94 -28.13
CA PHE A 42 -12.43 16.54 -27.89
C PHE A 42 -12.87 16.46 -26.43
N PHE A 43 -14.16 16.64 -26.19
CA PHE A 43 -14.81 16.23 -24.96
C PHE A 43 -14.73 14.71 -24.91
N PHE A 44 -13.58 14.20 -24.48
CA PHE A 44 -13.52 12.87 -23.92
C PHE A 44 -14.46 12.88 -22.72
N LYS A 45 -15.67 12.35 -22.90
CA LYS A 45 -16.48 11.90 -21.77
C LYS A 45 -15.62 10.89 -21.04
N ARG A 46 -15.00 11.32 -19.92
CA ARG A 46 -14.32 10.40 -19.01
C ARG A 46 -15.38 9.39 -18.60
N LYS A 47 -15.16 8.12 -18.98
CA LYS A 47 -15.93 6.99 -18.46
C LYS A 47 -15.87 7.12 -16.93
N PRO A 48 -16.99 6.93 -16.19
CA PRO A 48 -16.93 6.92 -14.73
C PRO A 48 -15.82 5.95 -14.36
N ARG A 49 -14.82 6.47 -13.65
CA ARG A 49 -13.68 5.64 -13.23
C ARG A 49 -14.29 4.65 -12.25
N GLY A 50 -14.24 3.36 -12.59
CA GLY A 50 -14.57 2.34 -11.61
C GLY A 50 -13.65 2.49 -10.39
N ALA A 51 -14.11 1.96 -9.26
CA ALA A 51 -13.30 1.79 -8.05
C ALA A 51 -11.85 1.42 -8.39
N LEU A 52 -10.90 2.26 -7.95
CA LEU A 52 -9.47 2.02 -8.07
C LEU A 52 -9.17 0.70 -7.34
N LEU A 53 -8.49 -0.22 -8.04
CA LEU A 53 -8.13 -1.54 -7.51
C LEU A 53 -9.33 -2.39 -7.03
N GLY A 54 -10.55 -2.07 -7.47
CA GLY A 54 -11.76 -2.79 -7.06
C GLY A 54 -12.23 -2.47 -5.64
N ILE A 55 -11.67 -1.44 -4.98
CA ILE A 55 -12.11 -1.00 -3.65
C ILE A 55 -13.24 0.02 -3.78
N GLU A 56 -14.41 -0.35 -3.28
CA GLU A 56 -15.58 0.52 -3.28
C GLU A 56 -15.27 1.86 -2.57
N GLY A 57 -15.61 2.96 -3.24
CA GLY A 57 -15.37 4.31 -2.73
C GLY A 57 -13.93 4.81 -2.86
N LEU A 58 -12.99 4.06 -3.47
CA LEU A 58 -11.64 4.54 -3.76
C LEU A 58 -11.56 5.07 -5.20
N GLU A 59 -11.69 6.38 -5.41
CA GLU A 59 -11.69 6.98 -6.77
C GLU A 59 -10.70 8.13 -6.93
N THR A 60 -10.41 8.83 -5.84
CA THR A 60 -9.58 10.04 -5.78
C THR A 60 -8.49 9.88 -4.72
N PRO A 61 -7.42 10.70 -4.76
CA PRO A 61 -6.37 10.63 -3.74
C PRO A 61 -6.92 10.74 -2.31
N ARG A 62 -7.89 11.63 -2.10
CA ARG A 62 -8.50 11.91 -0.79
C ARG A 62 -9.28 10.73 -0.22
N ASP A 63 -9.61 9.73 -1.03
CA ASP A 63 -10.31 8.54 -0.56
C ASP A 63 -9.39 7.61 0.25
N PHE A 64 -8.07 7.62 0.02
CA PHE A 64 -7.12 6.82 0.79
C PHE A 64 -7.17 7.13 2.29
N PRO A 65 -6.88 8.36 2.76
CA PRO A 65 -6.92 8.68 4.19
C PRO A 65 -8.33 8.52 4.78
N ARG A 66 -9.39 8.81 4.00
CA ARG A 66 -10.77 8.62 4.42
C ARG A 66 -11.10 7.14 4.68
N LEU A 67 -10.74 6.26 3.76
CA LEU A 67 -10.97 4.82 3.88
C LEU A 67 -10.07 4.18 4.93
N ALA A 68 -8.82 4.66 5.08
CA ALA A 68 -7.94 4.23 6.16
C ALA A 68 -8.52 4.57 7.54
N ALA A 69 -9.02 5.80 7.72
CA ALA A 69 -9.67 6.19 8.97
C ALA A 69 -10.92 5.34 9.27
N ALA A 70 -11.73 5.05 8.25
CA ALA A 70 -12.89 4.16 8.39
C ALA A 70 -12.47 2.73 8.77
N ALA A 71 -11.47 2.16 8.09
CA ALA A 71 -10.96 0.82 8.39
C ALA A 71 -10.39 0.71 9.81
N VAL A 72 -9.67 1.74 10.28
CA VAL A 72 -9.20 1.82 11.67
C VAL A 72 -10.37 1.89 12.65
N GLN A 73 -11.40 2.67 12.35
CA GLN A 73 -12.59 2.75 13.20
C GLN A 73 -13.31 1.40 13.27
N ASP A 74 -13.51 0.73 12.14
CA ASP A 74 -14.14 -0.59 12.08
C ASP A 74 -13.33 -1.63 12.86
N ALA A 75 -12.01 -1.65 12.68
CA ALA A 75 -11.12 -2.52 13.43
C ALA A 75 -11.16 -2.23 14.93
N ARG A 76 -11.22 -0.95 15.35
CA ARG A 76 -11.40 -0.58 16.76
C ARG A 76 -12.70 -1.16 17.31
N GLN A 77 -13.81 -1.04 16.59
CA GLN A 77 -15.10 -1.61 17.03
C GLN A 77 -15.04 -3.13 17.12
N GLU A 78 -14.42 -3.79 16.15
CA GLU A 78 -14.28 -5.25 16.13
C GLU A 78 -13.48 -5.75 17.34
N LEU A 79 -12.44 -5.01 17.75
CA LEU A 79 -11.57 -5.38 18.87
C LEU A 79 -12.09 -4.93 20.25
N LEU A 80 -13.21 -4.21 20.34
CA LEU A 80 -13.79 -3.84 21.64
C LEU A 80 -14.16 -5.10 22.44
N GLY A 81 -13.58 -5.21 23.64
CA GLY A 81 -13.82 -6.32 24.57
C GLY A 81 -13.36 -7.68 24.04
N VAL A 82 -12.48 -7.71 23.03
CA VAL A 82 -12.04 -8.95 22.37
C VAL A 82 -11.33 -9.90 23.34
N GLU A 83 -10.68 -9.36 24.37
CA GLU A 83 -9.92 -10.11 25.37
C GLU A 83 -10.75 -11.04 26.26
N LYS A 84 -12.08 -10.87 26.22
CA LYS A 84 -13.06 -11.67 26.96
C LYS A 84 -13.80 -12.67 26.07
N ARG A 85 -13.60 -12.64 24.76
CA ARG A 85 -14.30 -13.52 23.82
C ARG A 85 -13.75 -14.96 23.88
N PRO A 86 -14.58 -15.99 23.59
CA PRO A 86 -14.11 -17.35 23.41
C PRO A 86 -13.02 -17.45 22.33
N ALA A 87 -12.14 -18.45 22.41
CA ALA A 87 -10.96 -18.57 21.55
C ALA A 87 -11.28 -18.44 20.04
N LEU A 88 -12.35 -19.10 19.56
CA LEU A 88 -12.73 -19.03 18.16
C LEU A 88 -13.22 -17.64 17.76
N GLU A 89 -14.05 -17.01 18.58
CA GLU A 89 -14.55 -15.65 18.34
C GLU A 89 -13.45 -14.59 18.43
N LEU A 90 -12.48 -14.77 19.33
CA LEU A 90 -11.30 -13.94 19.45
C LEU A 90 -10.47 -13.99 18.16
N VAL A 91 -10.19 -15.20 17.64
CA VAL A 91 -9.46 -15.37 16.37
C VAL A 91 -10.23 -14.73 15.21
N SER A 92 -11.54 -14.96 15.11
CA SER A 92 -12.36 -14.35 14.07
C SER A 92 -12.39 -12.82 14.15
N ALA A 93 -12.42 -12.24 15.35
CA ALA A 93 -12.38 -10.79 15.53
C ALA A 93 -11.03 -10.19 15.08
N LEU A 94 -9.92 -10.82 15.46
CA LEU A 94 -8.58 -10.41 15.03
C LEU A 94 -8.41 -10.52 13.51
N ASP A 95 -8.92 -11.60 12.89
CA ASP A 95 -8.90 -11.79 11.44
C ASP A 95 -9.75 -10.74 10.71
N ASN A 96 -10.97 -10.48 11.19
CA ASN A 96 -11.85 -9.45 10.63
C ASN A 96 -11.22 -8.05 10.70
N ALA A 97 -10.63 -7.69 11.85
CA ALA A 97 -9.91 -6.43 12.02
C ALA A 97 -8.73 -6.33 11.04
N SER A 98 -7.92 -7.38 10.95
CA SER A 98 -6.78 -7.46 10.02
C SER A 98 -7.23 -7.32 8.57
N ASN A 99 -8.29 -8.02 8.16
CA ASN A 99 -8.85 -7.94 6.82
C ASN A 99 -9.37 -6.53 6.49
N SER A 100 -10.01 -5.83 7.43
CA SER A 100 -10.44 -4.44 7.24
C SER A 100 -9.25 -3.53 6.93
N LEU A 101 -8.18 -3.65 7.72
CA LEU A 101 -6.97 -2.84 7.60
C LEU A 101 -6.15 -3.18 6.34
N CYS A 102 -5.86 -4.46 6.09
CA CYS A 102 -5.04 -4.92 4.97
C CYS A 102 -5.65 -4.56 3.62
N ARG A 103 -6.98 -4.59 3.49
CA ARG A 103 -7.65 -4.22 2.23
C ARG A 103 -7.28 -2.83 1.74
N ILE A 104 -7.24 -1.83 2.62
CA ILE A 104 -6.86 -0.47 2.24
C ILE A 104 -5.34 -0.29 2.25
N ALA A 105 -4.63 -0.92 3.18
CA ALA A 105 -3.16 -0.83 3.25
C ALA A 105 -2.49 -1.41 2.02
N ASP A 106 -2.90 -2.59 1.53
CA ASP A 106 -2.32 -3.21 0.33
C ASP A 106 -2.55 -2.37 -0.93
N ALA A 107 -3.74 -1.78 -1.04
CA ALA A 107 -4.05 -0.87 -2.15
C ALA A 107 -3.25 0.43 -2.07
N ALA A 108 -3.06 0.96 -0.87
CA ALA A 108 -2.26 2.15 -0.65
C ALA A 108 -0.77 1.88 -0.91
N GLU A 109 -0.25 0.74 -0.45
CA GLU A 109 1.11 0.27 -0.73
C GLU A 109 1.36 0.14 -2.23
N LEU A 110 0.47 -0.52 -2.95
CA LEU A 110 0.58 -0.59 -4.40
C LEU A 110 0.54 0.81 -5.03
N CYS A 111 -0.42 1.65 -4.63
CA CYS A 111 -0.62 2.97 -5.20
C CYS A 111 0.61 3.88 -5.03
N ARG A 112 1.18 3.95 -3.83
CA ARG A 112 2.37 4.80 -3.56
C ARG A 112 3.63 4.36 -4.29
N ASN A 113 3.69 3.09 -4.73
CA ASN A 113 4.83 2.55 -5.48
C ASN A 113 4.68 2.66 -7.01
N VAL A 114 3.46 2.74 -7.55
CA VAL A 114 3.25 2.63 -9.02
C VAL A 114 2.51 3.81 -9.65
N HIS A 115 1.83 4.64 -8.87
CA HIS A 115 0.96 5.66 -9.42
C HIS A 115 1.77 6.90 -9.88
N PRO A 116 1.54 7.42 -11.10
CA PRO A 116 2.36 8.52 -11.65
C PRO A 116 2.05 9.90 -11.04
N SER A 117 0.92 10.05 -10.36
CA SER A 117 0.51 11.31 -9.72
C SER A 117 0.97 11.36 -8.27
N GLN A 118 1.70 12.43 -7.93
CA GLN A 118 2.22 12.66 -6.59
C GLN A 118 1.12 12.84 -5.54
N ASP A 119 -0.05 13.38 -5.90
CA ASP A 119 -1.18 13.50 -4.97
C ASP A 119 -1.67 12.12 -4.49
N PHE A 120 -1.73 11.15 -5.41
CA PHE A 120 -2.08 9.77 -5.10
C PHE A 120 -0.99 9.11 -4.26
N VAL A 121 0.28 9.31 -4.60
CA VAL A 121 1.41 8.78 -3.83
C VAL A 121 1.38 9.29 -2.39
N ALA A 122 1.25 10.60 -2.20
CA ALA A 122 1.20 11.22 -0.88
C ALA A 122 0.00 10.72 -0.05
N SER A 123 -1.20 10.73 -0.64
CA SER A 123 -2.41 10.31 0.09
C SER A 123 -2.41 8.82 0.43
N ALA A 124 -1.81 7.98 -0.44
CA ALA A 124 -1.62 6.57 -0.18
C ALA A 124 -0.56 6.33 0.91
N SER A 125 0.53 7.11 0.92
CA SER A 125 1.51 7.07 2.02
C SER A 125 0.88 7.42 3.37
N ASP A 126 0.04 8.46 3.43
CA ASP A 126 -0.69 8.82 4.65
C ASP A 126 -1.57 7.67 5.15
N ALA A 127 -2.26 6.98 4.23
CA ALA A 127 -3.09 5.82 4.56
C ALA A 127 -2.26 4.64 5.09
N VAL A 128 -1.12 4.34 4.46
CA VAL A 128 -0.19 3.29 4.92
C VAL A 128 0.31 3.61 6.34
N GLN A 129 0.74 4.85 6.59
CA GLN A 129 1.24 5.28 7.90
C GLN A 129 0.14 5.19 8.97
N ALA A 130 -1.08 5.64 8.67
CA ALA A 130 -2.20 5.57 9.60
C ALA A 130 -2.56 4.12 9.98
N VAL A 131 -2.60 3.21 9.01
CA VAL A 131 -2.89 1.79 9.27
C VAL A 131 -1.75 1.12 10.03
N ALA A 132 -0.49 1.37 9.65
CA ALA A 132 0.68 0.82 10.35
C ALA A 132 0.77 1.29 11.80
N GLY A 133 0.50 2.57 12.06
CA GLY A 133 0.44 3.11 13.42
C GLY A 133 -0.59 2.39 14.28
N TYR A 134 -1.80 2.19 13.76
CA TYR A 134 -2.84 1.46 14.49
C TYR A 134 -2.51 -0.03 14.70
N MET A 135 -1.92 -0.71 13.70
CA MET A 135 -1.46 -2.09 13.88
C MET A 135 -0.40 -2.19 14.99
N GLY A 136 0.54 -1.23 15.05
CA GLY A 136 1.52 -1.15 16.12
C GLY A 136 0.89 -0.99 17.51
N GLU A 137 -0.13 -0.14 17.63
CA GLU A 137 -0.90 0.00 18.88
C GLU A 137 -1.51 -1.34 19.32
N VAL A 138 -2.18 -2.05 18.41
CA VAL A 138 -2.83 -3.34 18.69
C VAL A 138 -1.81 -4.41 19.06
N ASN A 139 -0.69 -4.49 18.35
CA ASN A 139 0.34 -5.51 18.60
C ASN A 139 1.08 -5.31 19.94
N LEU A 140 0.98 -4.13 20.53
CA LEU A 140 1.52 -3.82 21.86
C LEU A 140 0.44 -3.73 22.96
N ASP A 141 -0.82 -4.06 22.64
CA ASP A 141 -1.94 -4.05 23.58
C ASP A 141 -1.89 -5.25 24.53
N ALA A 142 -1.73 -4.94 25.83
CA ALA A 142 -1.61 -5.95 26.87
C ALA A 142 -2.90 -6.75 27.09
N GLU A 143 -4.08 -6.15 26.94
CA GLU A 143 -5.35 -6.84 27.16
C GLU A 143 -5.61 -7.84 26.04
N VAL A 144 -5.36 -7.45 24.79
CA VAL A 144 -5.46 -8.36 23.64
C VAL A 144 -4.50 -9.55 23.81
N TYR A 145 -3.25 -9.29 24.17
CA TYR A 145 -2.26 -10.34 24.46
C TYR A 145 -2.72 -11.30 25.56
N GLN A 146 -3.21 -10.77 26.68
CA GLN A 146 -3.70 -11.59 27.79
C GLN A 146 -4.96 -12.37 27.41
N GLY A 147 -5.81 -11.82 26.55
CA GLY A 147 -6.94 -12.53 25.94
C GLY A 147 -6.48 -13.76 25.17
N MET A 148 -5.46 -13.62 24.32
CA MET A 148 -4.89 -14.76 23.58
C MET A 148 -4.29 -15.81 24.50
N ARG A 149 -3.54 -15.40 25.54
CA ARG A 149 -2.99 -16.31 26.56
C ARG A 149 -4.08 -17.13 27.24
N ARG A 150 -5.13 -16.46 27.73
CA ARG A 150 -6.26 -17.13 28.39
C ARG A 150 -7.01 -18.07 27.45
N ALA A 151 -7.16 -17.67 26.18
CA ALA A 151 -7.80 -18.49 25.17
C ALA A 151 -6.99 -19.78 24.90
N GLU A 152 -5.66 -19.72 24.80
CA GLU A 152 -4.79 -20.90 24.68
C GLU A 152 -4.82 -21.82 25.92
N GLU A 153 -4.92 -21.24 27.11
CA GLU A 153 -4.96 -21.96 28.39
C GLU A 153 -6.35 -22.57 28.72
N SER A 154 -7.38 -22.20 27.95
CA SER A 154 -8.75 -22.67 28.17
C SER A 154 -8.94 -24.14 27.80
N SER A 155 -9.85 -24.82 28.49
CA SER A 155 -10.23 -26.20 28.15
C SER A 155 -10.83 -26.34 26.75
N ASP A 156 -11.41 -25.26 26.23
CA ASP A 156 -12.09 -25.23 24.94
C ASP A 156 -11.13 -25.09 23.76
N PHE A 157 -9.87 -24.70 24.02
CA PHE A 157 -8.86 -24.54 22.98
C PHE A 157 -8.65 -25.82 22.15
N ALA A 158 -8.68 -27.00 22.80
CA ALA A 158 -8.56 -28.27 22.10
C ALA A 158 -9.74 -28.57 21.15
N ASN A 159 -10.89 -27.90 21.35
CA ASN A 159 -12.13 -28.15 20.61
C ASN A 159 -12.31 -27.26 19.38
N ILE A 160 -11.49 -26.21 19.20
CA ILE A 160 -11.56 -25.35 18.00
C ILE A 160 -10.78 -25.96 16.82
N PRO A 161 -10.98 -25.48 15.56
CA PRO A 161 -10.23 -25.97 14.40
C PRO A 161 -8.71 -25.82 14.58
N LEU A 162 -7.94 -26.70 13.92
CA LEU A 162 -6.48 -26.69 13.98
C LEU A 162 -5.92 -25.35 13.50
N GLU A 163 -6.46 -24.83 12.40
CA GLU A 163 -6.07 -23.57 11.79
C GLU A 163 -6.26 -22.41 12.77
N ALA A 164 -7.40 -22.37 13.48
CA ALA A 164 -7.68 -21.33 14.47
C ALA A 164 -6.69 -21.39 15.65
N ARG A 165 -6.36 -22.59 16.13
CA ARG A 165 -5.32 -22.75 17.16
C ARG A 165 -3.95 -22.25 16.69
N THR A 166 -3.56 -22.62 15.48
CA THR A 166 -2.27 -22.24 14.89
C THR A 166 -2.19 -20.73 14.70
N VAL A 167 -3.25 -20.10 14.18
CA VAL A 167 -3.32 -18.65 14.01
C VAL A 167 -3.23 -17.94 15.36
N LEU A 168 -4.01 -18.36 16.36
CA LEU A 168 -3.97 -17.77 17.70
C LEU A 168 -2.56 -17.80 18.29
N HIS A 169 -1.91 -18.96 18.20
CA HIS A 169 -0.56 -19.15 18.70
C HIS A 169 0.44 -18.21 18.02
N HIS A 170 0.39 -18.11 16.70
CA HIS A 170 1.31 -17.25 15.95
C HIS A 170 1.04 -15.77 16.18
N MET A 171 -0.23 -15.34 16.29
CA MET A 171 -0.57 -13.96 16.65
C MET A 171 0.02 -13.58 18.01
N ARG A 172 -0.16 -14.44 19.03
CA ARG A 172 0.42 -14.20 20.36
C ARG A 172 1.95 -14.13 20.30
N VAL A 173 2.60 -15.09 19.64
CA VAL A 173 4.07 -15.11 19.53
C VAL A 173 4.59 -13.89 18.77
N SER A 174 3.86 -13.38 17.77
CA SER A 174 4.25 -12.14 17.07
C SER A 174 4.34 -10.97 18.03
N MET A 175 3.35 -10.81 18.92
CA MET A 175 3.39 -9.75 19.94
C MET A 175 4.61 -9.89 20.87
N GLU A 176 5.02 -11.12 21.20
CA GLU A 176 6.23 -11.38 22.01
C GLU A 176 7.50 -10.93 21.28
N HIS A 177 7.60 -11.19 19.98
CA HIS A 177 8.69 -10.71 19.15
C HIS A 177 8.68 -9.19 18.95
N GLU A 178 7.50 -8.58 18.94
CA GLU A 178 7.33 -7.13 18.74
C GLU A 178 7.52 -6.32 20.02
N GLY A 179 7.76 -6.98 21.17
CA GLY A 179 8.10 -6.30 22.42
C GLY A 179 6.90 -6.01 23.32
N ILE A 180 5.85 -6.82 23.29
CA ILE A 180 4.70 -6.70 24.21
C ILE A 180 5.07 -6.66 25.70
N HIS A 181 6.21 -7.26 26.06
CA HIS A 181 6.73 -7.32 27.43
C HIS A 181 7.57 -6.10 27.84
N LEU A 182 7.81 -5.16 26.92
CA LEU A 182 8.55 -3.94 27.22
C LEU A 182 7.75 -3.03 28.17
N PRO A 183 8.44 -2.23 29.00
CA PRO A 183 7.80 -1.15 29.74
C PRO A 183 7.11 -0.16 28.80
N GLU A 184 6.06 0.51 29.29
CA GLU A 184 5.25 1.43 28.46
C GLU A 184 6.08 2.54 27.80
N SER A 185 7.08 3.08 28.50
CA SER A 185 8.00 4.07 27.94
C SER A 185 8.80 3.55 26.74
N GLU A 186 9.20 2.28 26.79
CA GLU A 186 9.96 1.62 25.72
C GLU A 186 9.04 1.22 24.56
N LYS A 187 7.78 0.84 24.84
CA LYS A 187 6.77 0.60 23.79
C LYS A 187 6.53 1.85 22.94
N VAL A 188 6.37 3.01 23.58
CA VAL A 188 6.21 4.29 22.88
C VAL A 188 7.43 4.59 22.01
N GLU A 189 8.64 4.34 22.51
CA GLU A 189 9.86 4.50 21.73
C GLU A 189 9.91 3.54 20.54
N CYS A 190 9.57 2.25 20.73
CA CYS A 190 9.48 1.26 19.67
C CYS A 190 8.53 1.69 18.55
N LEU A 191 7.33 2.18 18.89
CA LEU A 191 6.38 2.67 17.89
C LEU A 191 6.95 3.84 17.07
N GLN A 192 7.64 4.78 17.72
CA GLN A 192 8.30 5.89 17.03
C GLN A 192 9.45 5.42 16.13
N LEU A 193 10.17 4.36 16.51
CA LEU A 193 11.24 3.79 15.70
C LEU A 193 10.68 3.05 14.49
N LEU A 194 9.60 2.28 14.64
CA LEU A 194 8.91 1.60 13.54
C LEU A 194 8.36 2.60 12.52
N GLU A 195 7.74 3.69 12.98
CA GLU A 195 7.28 4.78 12.10
C GLU A 195 8.42 5.37 11.28
N LYS A 196 9.57 5.66 11.92
CA LYS A 196 10.76 6.17 11.23
C LYS A 196 11.33 5.17 10.25
N GLU A 197 11.39 3.90 10.61
CA GLU A 197 11.91 2.82 9.76
C GLU A 197 11.06 2.69 8.49
N GLN A 198 9.74 2.67 8.64
CA GLN A 198 8.81 2.62 7.51
C GLN A 198 8.95 3.82 6.57
N GLN A 199 9.06 5.04 7.13
CA GLN A 199 9.25 6.25 6.34
C GLN A 199 10.59 6.24 5.58
N LEU A 200 11.68 5.90 6.28
CA LEU A 200 13.02 5.83 5.67
C LEU A 200 13.09 4.77 4.57
N SER A 201 12.49 3.61 4.80
CA SER A 201 12.39 2.53 3.81
C SER A 201 11.71 3.01 2.53
N PHE A 202 10.58 3.70 2.67
CA PHE A 202 9.87 4.26 1.53
C PHE A 202 10.67 5.35 0.80
N ASP A 203 11.29 6.28 1.53
CA ASP A 203 12.12 7.35 0.96
C ASP A 203 13.31 6.82 0.15
N ILE A 204 13.89 5.70 0.56
CA ILE A 204 14.97 5.04 -0.18
C ILE A 204 14.48 4.53 -1.53
N ILE A 205 13.29 3.91 -1.57
CA ILE A 205 12.70 3.37 -2.80
C ILE A 205 12.38 4.50 -3.79
N GLN A 206 11.86 5.63 -3.30
CA GLN A 206 11.50 6.77 -4.16
C GLN A 206 12.70 7.49 -4.80
N ARG A 207 13.93 7.19 -4.37
CA ARG A 207 15.16 7.78 -4.93
C ARG A 207 15.82 6.94 -6.03
N GLN A 208 15.30 5.73 -6.30
CA GLN A 208 15.83 4.81 -7.31
C GLN A 208 15.17 5.04 -8.68
#